data_AF-A0A497GE92-F1
#
_entry.id   AF-A0A497GE92-F1
#
_cell.length_a   1.000
_cell.length_b   1.000
_cell.length_c   1.000
_cell.angle_alpha   90.00
_cell.angle_beta   90.00
_cell.angle_gamma   90.00
#
_symmetry.space_group_name_H-M   'P 1'
#
loop_
_entity.id
_entity.type
_entity.pdbx_description
1 polymer ?
#
loop_
_entity_poly.entity_id
_entity_poly.type
_entity_poly.pdbx_seq_one_letter_code
_entity_poly.pdbx_strand_id
1 'polypeptide(L)'
;MESGSELVAYWLLTISAALAFSIGYYAYTCIKRKFDEEYSGASLLPKRLIHGVVYVIFLVLLHEAVKLKLGSSPLEALMLLAVAAIGVPLLVDIVVTSYKLLRGRK
;
A
#
# COMPACT_ATOMS: atom_id res chain seq x y z
N MET A 1 23.97 8.97 -28.13
CA MET A 1 23.88 7.59 -27.60
C MET A 1 23.15 7.53 -26.24
N GLU A 2 22.63 8.66 -25.73
CA GLU A 2 22.00 8.76 -24.39
C GLU A 2 20.50 8.39 -24.38
N SER A 3 19.77 8.54 -25.50
CA SER A 3 18.32 8.29 -25.51
C SER A 3 17.94 6.81 -25.33
N GLY A 4 18.82 5.88 -25.74
CA GLY A 4 18.58 4.45 -25.61
C GLY A 4 18.66 3.98 -24.16
N SER A 5 19.63 4.48 -23.39
CA SER A 5 19.80 4.13 -21.98
C SER A 5 18.68 4.71 -21.11
N GLU A 6 18.22 5.93 -21.39
CA GLU A 6 17.11 6.55 -20.66
C GLU A 6 15.80 5.80 -20.90
N LEU A 7 15.52 5.44 -22.16
CA LEU A 7 14.32 4.67 -22.49
C LEU A 7 14.29 3.33 -21.75
N VAL A 8 15.41 2.62 -21.70
CA VAL A 8 15.54 1.36 -20.95
C VAL A 8 15.31 1.58 -19.46
N ALA A 9 15.85 2.66 -18.88
CA ALA A 9 15.64 2.99 -17.47
C ALA A 9 14.15 3.26 -17.15
N TYR A 10 13.44 3.99 -18.00
CA TYR A 10 12.00 4.22 -17.83
C TYR A 10 11.19 2.93 -17.93
N TRP A 11 11.53 2.03 -18.85
CA TRP A 11 10.89 0.72 -18.96
C TRP A 11 11.10 -0.11 -17.70
N LEU A 12 12.34 -0.19 -17.20
CA LEU A 12 12.65 -0.90 -15.97
C LEU A 12 11.88 -0.33 -14.78
N LEU A 13 11.85 1.00 -14.62
CA LEU A 13 11.08 1.66 -13.57
C LEU A 13 9.59 1.33 -13.66
N THR A 14 9.02 1.37 -14.87
CA THR A 14 7.60 1.08 -15.11
C THR A 14 7.27 -0.37 -14.76
N ILE A 15 8.12 -1.32 -15.18
CA ILE A 15 7.96 -2.75 -14.86
C ILE A 15 8.07 -2.96 -13.34
N SER A 16 9.07 -2.37 -12.70
CA SER A 16 9.24 -2.46 -11.24
C SER A 16 8.06 -1.88 -10.48
N ALA A 17 7.51 -0.74 -10.91
CA ALA A 17 6.33 -0.14 -10.30
C ALA A 17 5.08 -1.01 -10.48
N ALA A 18 4.86 -1.56 -11.68
CA ALA A 18 3.74 -2.45 -11.95
C ALA A 18 3.80 -3.75 -11.14
N LEU A 19 4.99 -4.34 -11.02
CA LEU A 19 5.24 -5.52 -10.20
C LEU A 19 5.03 -5.21 -8.71
N ALA A 20 5.64 -4.13 -8.21
CA ALA A 20 5.48 -3.71 -6.82
C ALA A 20 4.00 -3.50 -6.49
N PHE A 21 3.28 -2.73 -7.30
CA PHE A 21 1.85 -2.48 -7.11
C PHE A 21 1.04 -3.77 -7.12
N SER A 22 1.29 -4.67 -8.08
CA SER A 22 0.59 -5.96 -8.17
C SER A 22 0.81 -6.80 -6.91
N ILE A 23 2.06 -6.91 -6.45
CA ILE A 23 2.41 -7.63 -5.22
C ILE A 23 1.73 -6.99 -4.01
N GLY A 24 1.81 -5.67 -3.87
CA GLY A 24 1.18 -4.93 -2.78
C GLY A 24 -0.35 -5.08 -2.76
N TYR A 25 -1.00 -5.01 -3.93
CA TYR A 25 -2.43 -5.20 -4.08
C TYR A 25 -2.88 -6.62 -3.69
N TYR A 26 -2.18 -7.64 -4.17
CA TYR A 26 -2.52 -9.04 -3.84
C TYR A 26 -2.23 -9.35 -2.38
N ALA A 27 -1.10 -8.89 -1.83
CA ALA A 27 -0.78 -9.02 -0.41
C ALA A 27 -1.87 -8.38 0.46
N TYR A 28 -2.27 -7.14 0.14
CA TYR A 28 -3.34 -6.45 0.83
C TYR A 28 -4.67 -7.21 0.74
N THR A 29 -5.04 -7.65 -0.45
CA THR A 29 -6.30 -8.37 -0.68
C THR A 29 -6.36 -9.67 0.10
N CYS A 30 -5.24 -10.41 0.19
CA CYS A 30 -5.14 -11.62 1.00
C CYS A 30 -5.33 -11.32 2.50
N ILE A 31 -4.67 -10.29 3.02
CA ILE A 31 -4.81 -9.85 4.43
C ILE A 31 -6.25 -9.43 4.70
N LYS A 32 -6.82 -8.60 3.84
CA LYS A 32 -8.20 -8.13 3.95
C LYS A 32 -9.19 -9.30 3.91
N ARG A 33 -9.02 -10.27 3.02
CA ARG A 33 -9.86 -11.46 2.97
C ARG A 33 -9.83 -12.23 4.30
N LYS A 34 -8.63 -12.43 4.85
CA LYS A 34 -8.48 -13.09 6.16
C LYS A 34 -9.12 -12.28 7.30
N PHE A 35 -8.99 -10.97 7.27
CA PHE A 35 -9.67 -10.09 8.22
C PHE A 35 -11.20 -10.22 8.12
N ASP A 36 -11.73 -10.28 6.91
CA ASP A 36 -13.18 -10.40 6.66
C ASP A 36 -13.74 -11.78 7.02
N GLU A 37 -12.91 -12.82 6.95
CA GLU A 37 -13.24 -14.17 7.45
C GLU A 37 -13.32 -14.18 8.99
N GLU A 38 -12.37 -13.51 9.67
CA GLU A 38 -12.29 -13.46 11.13
C GLU A 38 -13.37 -12.55 11.73
N TYR A 39 -13.62 -11.40 11.11
CA TYR A 39 -14.58 -10.40 11.56
C TYR A 39 -15.83 -10.42 10.68
N SER A 40 -16.98 -10.76 11.24
CA SER A 40 -18.25 -10.78 10.50
C SER A 40 -19.31 -9.85 11.12
N GLY A 41 -20.36 -9.56 10.33
CA GLY A 41 -21.53 -8.80 10.78
C GLY A 41 -21.35 -7.29 10.85
N ALA A 42 -22.19 -6.62 11.65
CA ALA A 42 -22.29 -5.15 11.71
C ALA A 42 -21.01 -4.46 12.22
N SER A 43 -20.17 -5.17 12.98
CA SER A 43 -18.92 -4.63 13.53
C SER A 43 -17.73 -4.67 12.57
N LEU A 44 -17.87 -5.29 11.39
CA LEU A 44 -16.76 -5.48 10.45
C LEU A 44 -16.17 -4.14 9.96
N LEU A 45 -17.01 -3.23 9.46
CA LEU A 45 -16.53 -1.99 8.85
C LEU A 45 -15.82 -1.07 9.86
N PRO A 46 -16.35 -0.83 11.09
CA PRO A 46 -15.63 -0.05 12.09
C PRO A 46 -14.29 -0.69 12.49
N LYS A 47 -14.26 -2.01 12.69
CA LYS A 47 -13.02 -2.72 13.02
C LYS A 47 -11.99 -2.62 11.91
N ARG A 48 -12.42 -2.74 10.65
CA ARG A 48 -11.54 -2.59 9.47
C ARG A 48 -10.96 -1.19 9.39
N LEU A 49 -11.76 -0.16 9.67
CA LEU A 49 -11.28 1.23 9.67
C LEU A 49 -10.19 1.44 10.73
N ILE A 50 -10.42 0.97 11.96
CA ILE A 50 -9.43 1.08 13.05
C ILE A 50 -8.12 0.37 12.67
N HIS A 51 -8.18 -0.87 12.18
CA HIS A 51 -6.99 -1.60 11.74
C HIS A 51 -6.31 -0.92 10.56
N GLY A 52 -7.08 -0.37 9.61
CA GLY A 52 -6.54 0.40 8.51
C GLY A 52 -5.70 1.58 8.99
N VAL A 53 -6.19 2.35 9.97
CA VAL A 53 -5.44 3.45 10.58
C VAL A 53 -4.16 2.95 11.26
N VAL A 54 -4.23 1.84 12.01
CA VAL A 54 -3.04 1.24 12.63
C VAL A 54 -2.00 0.82 11.59
N TYR A 55 -2.42 0.23 10.46
CA TYR A 55 -1.53 -0.13 9.38
C TYR A 55 -0.90 1.10 8.69
N VAL A 56 -1.63 2.21 8.57
CA VAL A 56 -1.07 3.48 8.07
C VAL A 56 0.03 3.99 9.01
N ILE A 57 -0.19 3.94 10.32
CA ILE A 57 0.83 4.34 11.30
C ILE A 57 2.10 3.49 11.13
N PHE A 58 1.98 2.17 11.01
CA PHE A 58 3.13 1.31 10.76
C PHE A 58 3.82 1.59 9.44
N LEU A 59 3.09 1.90 8.37
CA LEU A 59 3.67 2.30 7.08
C LEU A 59 4.46 3.60 7.18
N VAL A 60 3.95 4.59 7.93
CA VAL A 60 4.67 5.86 8.16
C VAL A 60 5.96 5.60 8.97
N LEU A 61 5.89 4.77 10.02
CA LEU A 61 7.09 4.39 10.78
C LEU A 61 8.11 3.65 9.92
N LEU A 62 7.65 2.75 9.05
CA LEU A 62 8.51 2.03 8.11
C LEU A 62 9.14 2.99 7.09
N HIS A 63 8.38 3.94 6.56
CA HIS A 63 8.88 5.00 5.69
C HIS A 63 10.02 5.79 6.36
N GLU A 64 9.82 6.27 7.59
CA GLU A 64 10.86 6.99 8.32
C GLU A 64 12.09 6.11 8.59
N ALA A 65 11.88 4.84 8.96
CA ALA A 65 12.99 3.90 9.16
C ALA A 65 13.81 3.66 7.87
N VAL A 66 13.15 3.59 6.71
CA VAL A 66 13.80 3.49 5.40
C VAL A 66 14.65 4.74 5.13
N LYS A 67 14.08 5.93 5.32
CA LYS A 67 14.78 7.21 5.09
C LYS A 67 16.00 7.37 5.99
N LEU A 68 15.86 7.06 7.29
CA LEU A 68 16.95 7.17 8.26
C LEU A 68 18.09 6.18 7.97
N LYS A 69 17.77 4.97 7.50
CA LYS A 69 18.76 3.89 7.33
C LYS A 69 19.44 3.88 5.96
N LEU A 70 18.73 4.32 4.92
CA LEU A 70 19.17 4.17 3.53
C LEU A 70 19.39 5.47 2.77
N GLY A 71 19.08 6.64 3.37
CA GLY A 71 18.89 7.94 2.70
C GLY A 71 19.71 8.21 1.44
N SER A 72 19.14 8.84 0.41
CA SER A 72 19.66 9.08 -0.96
C SER A 72 20.30 7.90 -1.72
N SER A 73 20.27 6.67 -1.20
CA SER A 73 20.70 5.49 -1.96
C SER A 73 19.64 5.03 -2.98
N PRO A 74 20.01 4.39 -4.10
CA PRO A 74 19.05 3.79 -5.04
C PRO A 74 18.14 2.74 -4.38
N LEU A 75 18.63 2.09 -3.30
CA LEU A 75 17.85 1.13 -2.53
C LEU A 75 16.72 1.80 -1.74
N GLU A 76 16.91 3.04 -1.31
CA GLU A 76 15.84 3.84 -0.69
C GLU A 76 14.65 3.97 -1.63
N ALA A 77 14.88 4.36 -2.89
CA ALA A 77 13.82 4.51 -3.88
C ALA A 77 13.03 3.21 -4.09
N LEU A 78 13.72 2.08 -4.15
CA LEU A 78 13.09 0.76 -4.29
C LEU A 78 12.26 0.40 -3.04
N MET A 79 12.78 0.67 -1.84
CA MET A 79 12.07 0.43 -0.59
C MET A 79 10.85 1.33 -0.44
N LEU A 80 10.96 2.61 -0.82
CA LEU A 80 9.85 3.56 -0.82
C LEU A 80 8.78 3.15 -1.84
N LEU A 81 9.17 2.62 -3.00
CA LEU A 81 8.24 2.03 -3.96
C LEU A 81 7.48 0.84 -3.36
N ALA A 82 8.16 -0.03 -2.59
CA ALA A 82 7.52 -1.14 -1.90
C ALA A 82 6.55 -0.67 -0.79
N VAL A 83 6.93 0.36 -0.02
CA VAL A 83 6.05 0.99 0.99
C VAL A 83 4.82 1.58 0.31
N ALA A 84 5.00 2.32 -0.78
CA ALA A 84 3.90 2.91 -1.55
C ALA A 84 2.97 1.83 -2.13
N ALA A 85 3.53 0.73 -2.65
CA ALA A 85 2.77 -0.36 -3.21
C ALA A 85 1.80 -1.02 -2.21
N ILE A 86 2.16 -1.09 -0.93
CA ILE A 86 1.28 -1.58 0.14
C ILE A 86 0.33 -0.47 0.61
N GLY A 87 0.83 0.76 0.72
CA GLY A 87 0.07 1.91 1.22
C GLY A 87 -1.10 2.31 0.32
N VAL A 88 -0.96 2.24 -1.00
CA VAL A 88 -2.02 2.65 -1.94
C VAL A 88 -3.29 1.78 -1.78
N PRO A 89 -3.24 0.44 -1.86
CA PRO A 89 -4.41 -0.41 -1.62
C PRO A 89 -5.06 -0.19 -0.24
N LEU A 90 -4.24 0.01 0.79
CA LEU A 90 -4.71 0.27 2.15
C LEU A 90 -5.49 1.58 2.24
N LEU A 91 -4.96 2.67 1.67
CA LEU A 91 -5.63 3.97 1.65
C LEU A 91 -6.95 3.91 0.88
N VAL A 92 -6.96 3.24 -0.28
CA VAL A 92 -8.18 3.01 -1.07
C VAL A 92 -9.22 2.29 -0.22
N ASP A 93 -8.84 1.25 0.52
CA ASP A 93 -9.79 0.50 1.33
C ASP A 93 -10.30 1.28 2.54
N ILE A 94 -9.46 2.12 3.17
CA ILE A 94 -9.90 3.05 4.22
C ILE A 94 -10.95 3.99 3.66
N VAL A 95 -10.70 4.62 2.51
CA VAL A 95 -11.65 5.55 1.86
C VAL A 95 -12.96 4.84 1.54
N VAL A 96 -12.90 3.65 0.93
CA VAL A 96 -14.08 2.85 0.58
C VAL A 96 -14.85 2.42 1.83
N THR A 97 -14.15 2.01 2.89
CA THR A 97 -14.76 1.58 4.16
C THR A 97 -15.43 2.75 4.86
N SER A 98 -14.77 3.91 4.93
CA SER A 98 -15.34 5.15 5.46
C SER A 98 -16.57 5.58 4.69
N TYR A 99 -16.52 5.55 3.36
CA TYR A 99 -17.68 5.87 2.52
C TYR A 99 -18.87 4.93 2.79
N LYS A 100 -18.62 3.62 2.93
CA LYS A 100 -19.67 2.65 3.25
C LYS A 100 -20.27 2.86 4.65
N LEU A 101 -19.46 3.28 5.63
CA LEU A 101 -19.92 3.62 6.97
C LEU A 101 -20.80 4.87 6.94
N LEU A 102 -20.32 5.94 6.30
CA LEU A 102 -21.01 7.23 6.24
C LEU A 102 -22.32 7.18 5.45
N ARG A 103 -22.35 6.40 4.36
CA ARG A 103 -23.57 6.29 3.55
C ARG A 103 -24.69 5.53 4.24
N GLY A 104 -24.39 4.85 5.35
CA GLY A 104 -25.31 3.97 6.06
C GLY A 104 -25.78 2.84 5.14
N ARG A 105 -25.37 1.60 5.42
CA ARG A 105 -26.11 0.48 4.85
C ARG A 105 -27.57 0.62 5.32
N LYS A 106 -28.46 1.09 4.43
CA LYS A 106 -29.85 0.61 4.43
C LYS A 106 -29.82 -0.90 4.22
#